data_AF-A0A8T4DW02-F1
#
_entry.id   AF-A0A8T4DW02-F1
#
_cell.length_a   1.000
_cell.length_b   1.000
_cell.length_c   1.000
_cell.angle_alpha   90.00
_cell.angle_beta   90.00
_cell.angle_gamma   90.00
#
_symmetry.space_group_name_H-M   'P 1'
#
loop_
_entity.id
_entity.type
_entity.pdbx_description
1 polymer ?
#
loop_
_entity_poly.entity_id
_entity_poly.type
_entity_poly.pdbx_seq_one_letter_code
_entity_poly.pdbx_strand_id
1 'polypeptide(L)'
;MIKLDDISLCEISFASYVYTHISDYDVSYNKFQEETQKNIDLENPEHRKLLLEWLNSWGCRQFAVKYHYFASENILKWYRQYSKDFIPKSKKLLDINSNDFDKIQRLFDSISSTIASLRNDETPVKFGPTGAAKLLFALYPNSLPPWDDSIRDKLEFGDTGKSYCNYVGNIKILQQNLVKECERFGFSTQEFFNKIGKPNTTWMKLIDEYYWMKYTRGIEAPNQEIIEIWFRLCKKK
;
A
#
# COMPACT_ATOMS: atom_id res chain seq x y z
N MET A 1 10.59 18.64 3.72
CA MET A 1 9.28 17.94 3.71
C MET A 1 8.73 18.12 2.31
N ILE A 2 8.68 17.05 1.50
CA ILE A 2 8.12 17.11 0.15
C ILE A 2 6.63 17.36 0.31
N LYS A 3 6.12 18.45 -0.29
CA LYS A 3 4.70 18.79 -0.24
C LYS A 3 3.99 17.84 -1.21
N LEU A 4 3.30 16.84 -0.69
CA LEU A 4 2.40 16.03 -1.50
C LEU A 4 1.30 16.93 -2.07
N ASP A 5 0.76 16.53 -3.22
CA ASP A 5 -0.46 17.12 -3.77
C ASP A 5 -1.56 17.07 -2.71
N ASP A 6 -2.35 18.14 -2.62
CA ASP A 6 -3.57 18.14 -1.83
C ASP A 6 -4.61 17.33 -2.61
N ILE A 7 -5.01 16.18 -2.07
CA ILE A 7 -5.90 15.24 -2.76
C ILE A 7 -7.29 15.36 -2.13
N SER A 8 -8.29 15.47 -2.98
CA SER A 8 -9.70 15.52 -2.57
C SER A 8 -10.34 14.14 -2.47
N LEU A 9 -11.43 14.03 -1.70
CA LEU A 9 -12.30 12.84 -1.71
C LEU A 9 -12.83 12.50 -3.11
N CYS A 10 -13.04 13.51 -3.98
CA CYS A 10 -13.47 13.30 -5.36
C CYS A 10 -12.40 12.56 -6.17
N GLU A 11 -11.14 13.00 -6.07
CA GLU A 11 -10.02 12.35 -6.74
C GLU A 11 -9.80 10.91 -6.26
N ILE A 12 -9.84 10.69 -4.93
CA ILE A 12 -9.76 9.34 -4.35
C ILE A 12 -10.90 8.47 -4.88
N SER A 13 -12.13 8.98 -4.89
CA SER A 13 -13.30 8.23 -5.36
C SER A 13 -13.19 7.86 -6.84
N PHE A 14 -12.77 8.81 -7.67
CA PHE A 14 -12.58 8.58 -9.10
C PHE A 14 -11.48 7.55 -9.36
N ALA A 15 -10.29 7.77 -8.77
CA ALA A 15 -9.17 6.86 -8.96
C ALA A 15 -9.52 5.44 -8.50
N SER A 16 -10.18 5.32 -7.34
CA SER A 16 -10.61 4.03 -6.80
C SER A 16 -11.62 3.31 -7.69
N TYR A 17 -12.57 4.06 -8.25
CA TYR A 17 -13.55 3.52 -9.20
C TYR A 17 -12.85 3.02 -10.47
N VAL A 18 -11.99 3.83 -11.09
CA VAL A 18 -11.30 3.46 -12.33
C VAL A 18 -10.36 2.27 -12.08
N TYR A 19 -9.58 2.30 -11.00
CA TYR A 19 -8.66 1.24 -10.60
C TYR A 19 -9.33 -0.14 -10.58
N THR A 20 -10.53 -0.20 -10.01
CA THR A 20 -11.34 -1.43 -9.91
C THR A 20 -11.74 -1.99 -11.28
N HIS A 21 -11.91 -1.14 -12.29
CA HIS A 21 -12.36 -1.54 -13.63
C HIS A 21 -11.23 -1.83 -14.60
N ILE A 22 -10.00 -1.39 -14.31
CA ILE A 22 -8.87 -1.52 -15.23
C ILE A 22 -7.76 -2.45 -14.71
N SER A 23 -7.89 -2.98 -13.50
CA SER A 23 -6.90 -3.85 -12.89
C SER A 23 -7.54 -4.98 -12.08
N ASP A 24 -6.86 -6.12 -12.01
CA ASP A 24 -7.26 -7.28 -11.19
C ASP A 24 -6.61 -7.26 -9.79
N TYR A 25 -5.94 -6.17 -9.43
CA TYR A 25 -5.20 -6.09 -8.16
C TYR A 25 -6.11 -6.13 -6.93
N ASP A 26 -7.34 -5.61 -7.03
CA ASP A 26 -8.35 -5.74 -5.97
C ASP A 26 -8.80 -7.19 -5.81
N VAL A 27 -8.95 -7.94 -6.91
CA VAL A 27 -9.29 -9.37 -6.86
C VAL A 27 -8.19 -10.15 -6.14
N SER A 28 -6.93 -9.93 -6.52
CA SER A 28 -5.82 -10.67 -5.90
C SER A 28 -5.59 -10.28 -4.44
N TYR A 29 -5.79 -9.01 -4.08
CA TYR A 29 -5.68 -8.55 -2.70
C TYR A 29 -6.83 -9.06 -1.82
N ASN A 30 -8.07 -9.03 -2.31
CA ASN A 30 -9.21 -9.58 -1.59
C ASN A 30 -9.05 -11.08 -1.36
N LYS A 31 -8.62 -11.83 -2.37
CA LYS A 31 -8.30 -13.25 -2.22
C LYS A 31 -7.25 -13.49 -1.14
N PHE A 32 -6.14 -12.75 -1.18
CA PHE A 32 -5.09 -12.84 -0.16
C PHE A 32 -5.60 -12.51 1.25
N GLN A 33 -6.43 -11.48 1.39
CA GLN A 33 -7.04 -11.10 2.66
C GLN A 33 -8.02 -12.18 3.16
N GLU A 34 -8.81 -12.79 2.28
CA GLU A 34 -9.74 -13.88 2.65
C GLU A 34 -8.99 -15.13 3.11
N GLU A 35 -8.00 -15.58 2.35
CA GLU A 35 -7.23 -16.79 2.66
C GLU A 35 -6.36 -16.64 3.91
N THR A 36 -5.94 -15.42 4.25
CA THR A 36 -5.23 -15.11 5.50
C THR A 36 -6.14 -14.61 6.63
N GLN A 37 -7.46 -14.61 6.43
CA GLN A 37 -8.45 -14.10 7.39
C GLN A 37 -8.14 -12.68 7.89
N LYS A 38 -7.62 -11.83 6.99
CA LYS A 38 -7.19 -10.44 7.24
C LYS A 38 -6.10 -10.32 8.30
N ASN A 39 -5.41 -11.42 8.62
CA ASN A 39 -4.38 -11.48 9.64
C ASN A 39 -3.28 -12.46 9.24
N ILE A 40 -2.41 -12.01 8.34
CA ILE A 40 -1.23 -12.80 7.95
C ILE A 40 -0.39 -13.19 9.17
N ASP A 41 0.05 -14.44 9.15
CA ASP A 41 0.94 -15.05 10.16
C ASP A 41 2.19 -15.52 9.43
N LEU A 42 3.32 -14.86 9.70
CA LEU A 42 4.58 -15.18 9.03
C LEU A 42 5.26 -16.42 9.62
N GLU A 43 4.79 -16.99 10.73
CA GLU A 43 5.23 -18.31 11.20
C GLU A 43 4.59 -19.43 10.38
N ASN A 44 3.38 -19.21 9.85
CA ASN A 44 2.67 -20.18 9.01
C ASN A 44 3.26 -20.22 7.57
N PRO A 45 3.79 -21.36 7.11
CA PRO A 45 4.37 -21.48 5.76
C PRO A 45 3.35 -21.26 4.64
N GLU A 46 2.08 -21.63 4.83
CA GLU A 46 1.05 -21.41 3.81
C GLU A 46 0.75 -19.92 3.65
N HIS A 47 0.69 -19.17 4.75
CA HIS A 47 0.52 -17.72 4.71
C HIS A 47 1.70 -17.02 4.01
N ARG A 48 2.94 -17.49 4.21
CA ARG A 48 4.11 -16.97 3.47
C ARG A 48 4.04 -17.29 1.98
N LYS A 49 3.55 -18.46 1.60
CA LYS A 49 3.31 -18.81 0.18
C LYS A 49 2.28 -17.87 -0.44
N LEU A 50 1.13 -17.69 0.21
CA LEU A 50 0.07 -16.76 -0.23
C LEU A 50 0.59 -15.32 -0.37
N LEU A 51 1.45 -14.87 0.57
CA LEU A 51 2.11 -13.58 0.48
C LEU A 51 2.98 -13.45 -0.78
N LEU A 52 3.80 -14.45 -1.10
CA LEU A 52 4.67 -14.42 -2.28
C LEU A 52 3.89 -14.46 -3.59
N GLU A 53 2.82 -15.25 -3.65
CA GLU A 53 1.88 -15.28 -4.78
C GLU A 53 1.19 -13.91 -4.97
N TRP A 54 0.71 -13.30 -3.87
CA TRP A 54 0.13 -11.97 -3.91
C TRP A 54 1.15 -10.92 -4.36
N LEU A 55 2.38 -10.91 -3.81
CA LEU A 55 3.45 -10.01 -4.21
C LEU A 55 3.77 -10.13 -5.71
N ASN A 56 3.83 -11.36 -6.25
CA ASN A 56 3.99 -11.58 -7.69
C ASN A 56 2.81 -11.03 -8.50
N SER A 57 1.57 -11.27 -8.05
CA SER A 57 0.38 -10.72 -8.72
C SER A 57 0.42 -9.19 -8.75
N TRP A 58 0.99 -8.56 -7.72
CA TRP A 58 1.17 -7.12 -7.57
C TRP A 58 2.47 -6.59 -8.20
N GLY A 59 3.09 -7.35 -9.11
CA GLY A 59 4.21 -6.85 -9.92
C GLY A 59 5.60 -6.99 -9.32
N CYS A 60 5.76 -7.59 -8.13
CA CYS A 60 7.08 -7.81 -7.53
C CYS A 60 7.81 -9.00 -8.22
N ARG A 61 8.60 -8.70 -9.26
CA ARG A 61 9.31 -9.70 -10.09
C ARG A 61 10.59 -10.25 -9.43
N GLN A 62 11.08 -9.62 -8.36
CA GLN A 62 12.20 -10.11 -7.57
C GLN A 62 11.91 -11.45 -6.87
N PHE A 63 10.64 -11.81 -6.67
CA PHE A 63 10.23 -13.11 -6.11
C PHE A 63 10.00 -14.11 -7.25
N ALA A 64 11.07 -14.55 -7.91
CA ALA A 64 10.94 -15.58 -8.94
C ALA A 64 10.34 -16.87 -8.36
N VAL A 65 9.33 -17.44 -9.03
CA VAL A 65 8.54 -18.60 -8.54
C VAL A 65 9.41 -19.77 -8.12
N LYS A 66 10.46 -20.09 -8.91
CA LYS A 66 11.42 -21.16 -8.57
C LYS A 66 12.15 -20.98 -7.22
N TYR A 67 12.17 -19.76 -6.68
CA TYR A 67 12.80 -19.43 -5.39
C TYR A 67 11.79 -19.07 -4.29
N HIS A 68 10.49 -19.31 -4.47
CA HIS A 68 9.49 -19.00 -3.43
C HIS A 68 9.79 -19.70 -2.10
N TYR A 69 10.23 -20.96 -2.12
CA TYR A 69 10.66 -21.65 -0.90
C TYR A 69 11.80 -20.90 -0.19
N PHE A 70 12.83 -20.48 -0.95
CA PHE A 70 13.97 -19.73 -0.42
C PHE A 70 13.55 -18.36 0.13
N ALA A 71 12.70 -17.63 -0.59
CA ALA A 71 12.14 -16.36 -0.13
C ALA A 71 11.33 -16.52 1.17
N SER A 72 10.48 -17.54 1.23
CA SER A 72 9.64 -17.88 2.38
C SER A 72 10.48 -18.13 3.64
N GLU A 73 11.57 -18.91 3.51
CA GLU A 73 12.48 -19.16 4.63
C GLU A 73 13.21 -17.90 5.09
N ASN A 74 13.61 -17.03 4.16
CA ASN A 74 14.23 -15.75 4.51
C ASN A 74 13.25 -14.80 5.20
N ILE A 75 11.96 -14.80 4.82
CA ILE A 75 10.91 -14.05 5.53
C ILE A 75 10.75 -14.56 6.95
N LEU A 76 10.71 -15.88 7.16
CA LEU A 76 10.59 -16.46 8.49
C LEU A 76 11.78 -16.09 9.38
N LYS A 77 13.01 -16.20 8.85
CA LYS A 77 14.24 -15.80 9.56
C LYS A 77 14.21 -14.32 9.94
N TRP A 78 13.87 -13.45 8.99
CA TRP A 78 13.72 -12.02 9.25
C TRP A 78 12.65 -11.74 10.31
N TYR A 79 11.47 -12.35 10.19
CA TYR A 79 10.36 -12.16 11.12
C TYR A 79 10.76 -12.47 12.56
N ARG A 80 11.43 -13.61 12.77
CA ARG A 80 11.92 -14.04 14.10
C ARG A 80 13.02 -13.11 14.62
N GLN A 81 13.97 -12.74 13.76
CA GLN A 81 15.10 -11.87 14.11
C GLN A 81 14.64 -10.49 14.59
N TYR A 82 13.63 -9.91 13.94
CA TYR A 82 13.15 -8.55 14.21
C TYR A 82 11.89 -8.48 15.07
N SER A 83 11.52 -9.58 15.75
CA SER A 83 10.31 -9.70 16.59
C SER A 83 10.06 -8.52 17.56
N LYS A 84 11.11 -7.89 18.09
CA LYS A 84 11.02 -6.74 19.01
C LYS A 84 10.68 -5.40 18.34
N ASP A 85 10.93 -5.28 17.03
CA ASP A 85 10.66 -4.07 16.26
C ASP A 85 9.23 -4.03 15.72
N PHE A 86 8.47 -5.13 15.77
CA PHE A 86 7.06 -5.09 15.37
C PHE A 86 6.24 -4.18 16.30
N ILE A 87 5.41 -3.35 15.68
CA ILE A 87 4.40 -2.55 16.38
C ILE A 87 3.09 -3.35 16.53
N PRO A 88 2.20 -3.02 17.48
CA PRO A 88 0.90 -3.68 17.59
C PRO A 88 0.12 -3.63 16.28
N LYS A 89 -0.42 -4.78 15.83
CA LYS A 89 -1.20 -4.88 14.58
C LYS A 89 -2.46 -3.98 14.56
N SER A 90 -2.99 -3.64 15.74
CA SER A 90 -4.16 -2.75 15.89
C SER A 90 -3.84 -1.27 15.72
N LYS A 91 -2.57 -0.89 15.67
CA LYS A 91 -2.15 0.50 15.57
C LYS A 91 -2.54 1.06 14.20
N LYS A 92 -3.17 2.24 14.17
CA LYS A 92 -3.54 2.96 12.95
C LYS A 92 -2.48 4.03 12.63
N LEU A 93 -2.39 4.48 11.38
CA LEU A 93 -1.38 5.47 10.96
C LEU A 93 -1.40 6.75 11.83
N LEU A 94 -2.60 7.23 12.16
CA LEU A 94 -2.75 8.43 12.99
C LEU A 94 -2.17 8.27 14.40
N ASP A 95 -2.02 7.04 14.89
CA ASP A 95 -1.47 6.71 16.22
C ASP A 95 0.04 6.39 16.20
N ILE A 96 0.67 6.34 15.02
CA ILE A 96 2.12 6.12 14.88
C ILE A 96 2.88 7.32 15.45
N ASN A 97 3.77 7.06 16.41
CA ASN A 97 4.64 8.05 17.05
C ASN A 97 6.11 7.90 16.59
N SER A 98 6.99 8.76 17.11
CA SER A 98 8.41 8.77 16.74
C SER A 98 9.12 7.44 16.99
N ASN A 99 8.87 6.79 18.12
CA ASN A 99 9.47 5.49 18.44
C ASN A 99 8.96 4.37 17.50
N ASP A 100 7.72 4.46 17.03
CA ASP A 100 7.22 3.54 16.00
C ASP A 100 7.92 3.79 14.66
N PHE A 101 8.16 5.04 14.27
CA PHE A 101 8.90 5.36 13.04
C PHE A 101 10.32 4.78 13.06
N ASP A 102 11.01 4.84 14.20
CA ASP A 102 12.34 4.23 14.35
C ASP A 102 12.30 2.71 14.12
N LYS A 103 11.26 2.06 14.65
CA LYS A 103 11.01 0.62 14.45
C LYS A 103 10.68 0.28 13.01
N ILE A 104 9.77 1.04 12.39
CA ILE A 104 9.36 0.87 10.99
C ILE A 104 10.55 1.05 10.05
N GLN A 105 11.40 2.05 10.30
CA GLN A 105 12.62 2.27 9.53
C GLN A 105 13.52 1.03 9.57
N ARG A 106 13.79 0.47 10.76
CA ARG A 106 14.61 -0.75 10.91
C ARG A 106 13.98 -1.96 10.22
N LEU A 107 12.67 -2.16 10.36
CA LEU A 107 11.95 -3.24 9.68
C LEU A 107 12.06 -3.10 8.16
N PHE A 108 11.86 -1.89 7.63
CA PHE A 108 11.96 -1.62 6.20
C PHE A 108 13.36 -1.89 5.67
N ASP A 109 14.40 -1.31 6.29
CA ASP A 109 15.80 -1.46 5.83
C ASP A 109 16.24 -2.93 5.86
N SER A 110 15.87 -3.65 6.92
CA SER A 110 16.22 -5.06 7.08
C SER A 110 15.51 -5.97 6.08
N ILE A 111 14.19 -5.82 5.86
CA ILE A 111 13.50 -6.66 4.87
C ILE A 111 13.90 -6.27 3.45
N SER A 112 14.09 -4.98 3.15
CA SER A 112 14.53 -4.50 1.83
C SER A 112 15.86 -5.11 1.40
N SER A 113 16.77 -5.30 2.36
CA SER A 113 18.10 -5.90 2.11
C SER A 113 18.12 -7.43 2.09
N THR A 114 17.02 -8.09 2.48
CA THR A 114 16.89 -9.55 2.47
C THR A 114 16.91 -10.10 1.03
N ILE A 115 17.48 -11.29 0.84
CA ILE A 115 17.54 -11.94 -0.48
C ILE A 115 16.20 -12.62 -0.79
N ALA A 116 15.57 -12.23 -1.90
CA ALA A 116 14.33 -12.79 -2.42
C ALA A 116 14.56 -13.98 -3.34
N SER A 117 15.57 -13.90 -4.21
CA SER A 117 15.85 -14.94 -5.19
C SER A 117 17.28 -14.83 -5.72
N LEU A 118 17.65 -15.72 -6.65
CA LEU A 118 18.93 -15.67 -7.36
C LEU A 118 18.66 -15.53 -8.87
N ARG A 119 19.56 -14.87 -9.58
CA ARG A 119 19.62 -14.88 -11.04
C ARG A 119 20.22 -16.20 -11.55
N ASN A 120 20.27 -16.39 -12.86
CA ASN A 120 20.82 -17.62 -13.46
C ASN A 120 22.34 -17.74 -13.26
N ASP A 121 23.04 -16.62 -13.08
CA ASP A 121 24.45 -16.50 -12.72
C ASP A 121 24.65 -16.51 -11.18
N GLU A 122 23.65 -16.95 -10.43
CA GLU A 122 23.63 -17.00 -8.95
C GLU A 122 23.73 -15.63 -8.25
N THR A 123 23.70 -14.52 -8.99
CA THR A 123 23.69 -13.18 -8.42
C THR A 123 22.44 -12.98 -7.54
N PRO A 124 22.58 -12.55 -6.27
CA PRO A 124 21.45 -12.38 -5.37
C PRO A 124 20.55 -11.22 -5.76
N VAL A 125 19.24 -11.45 -5.74
CA VAL A 125 18.20 -10.43 -5.93
C VAL A 125 17.54 -10.16 -4.59
N LYS A 126 17.55 -8.90 -4.17
CA LYS A 126 16.96 -8.47 -2.90
C LYS A 126 15.45 -8.27 -3.01
N PHE A 127 14.76 -8.22 -1.87
CA PHE A 127 13.36 -7.79 -1.79
C PHE A 127 13.20 -6.38 -2.35
N GLY A 128 14.16 -5.50 -2.03
CA GLY A 128 14.15 -4.11 -2.45
C GLY A 128 13.02 -3.28 -1.82
N PRO A 129 13.00 -1.98 -2.08
CA PRO A 129 12.07 -1.03 -1.45
C PRO A 129 10.59 -1.33 -1.74
N THR A 130 10.24 -1.79 -2.95
CA THR A 130 8.87 -2.14 -3.32
C THR A 130 8.40 -3.41 -2.62
N GLY A 131 9.24 -4.45 -2.58
CA GLY A 131 8.92 -5.69 -1.88
C GLY A 131 8.78 -5.46 -0.37
N ALA A 132 9.65 -4.63 0.21
CA ALA A 132 9.59 -4.22 1.60
C ALA A 132 8.28 -3.50 1.95
N ALA A 133 7.93 -2.44 1.22
CA ALA A 133 6.71 -1.68 1.48
C ALA A 133 5.45 -2.54 1.36
N LYS A 134 5.36 -3.40 0.34
CA LYS A 134 4.19 -4.28 0.14
C LYS A 134 4.09 -5.36 1.22
N LEU A 135 5.21 -5.93 1.67
CA LEU A 135 5.21 -6.86 2.80
C LEU A 135 4.75 -6.15 4.10
N LEU A 136 5.25 -4.93 4.35
CA LEU A 136 4.82 -4.14 5.50
C LEU A 136 3.34 -3.73 5.42
N PHE A 137 2.83 -3.43 4.22
CA PHE A 137 1.40 -3.19 4.00
C PHE A 137 0.56 -4.43 4.30
N ALA A 138 1.00 -5.62 3.86
CA ALA A 138 0.30 -6.87 4.19
C ALA A 138 0.21 -7.12 5.71
N LEU A 139 1.26 -6.74 6.46
CA LEU A 139 1.27 -6.83 7.92
C LEU A 139 0.43 -5.74 8.61
N TYR A 140 0.39 -4.54 8.02
CA TYR A 140 -0.16 -3.33 8.63
C TYR A 140 -1.03 -2.51 7.67
N PRO A 141 -2.13 -3.08 7.14
CA PRO A 141 -2.92 -2.45 6.07
C PRO A 141 -3.62 -1.14 6.47
N ASN A 142 -3.74 -0.88 7.77
CA ASN A 142 -4.33 0.35 8.34
C ASN A 142 -3.28 1.43 8.70
N SER A 143 -2.00 1.16 8.47
CA SER A 143 -0.90 1.94 9.01
C SER A 143 0.22 2.20 8.02
N LEU A 144 0.64 1.19 7.27
CA LEU A 144 1.82 1.27 6.43
C LEU A 144 1.40 1.16 4.96
N PRO A 145 1.47 2.26 4.19
CA PRO A 145 1.09 2.26 2.79
C PRO A 145 2.08 1.44 1.95
N PRO A 146 1.59 0.74 0.91
CA PRO A 146 2.48 0.24 -0.12
C PRO A 146 2.99 1.42 -0.97
N TRP A 147 4.04 1.15 -1.75
CA TRP A 147 4.44 1.99 -2.88
C TRP A 147 5.07 1.11 -3.97
N ASP A 148 5.13 1.61 -5.19
CA ASP A 148 5.91 1.01 -6.27
C ASP A 148 7.04 1.94 -6.70
N ASP A 149 7.88 1.48 -7.62
CA ASP A 149 9.00 2.29 -8.13
C ASP A 149 8.51 3.59 -8.78
N SER A 150 7.42 3.54 -9.56
CA SER A 150 6.88 4.73 -10.24
C SER A 150 6.36 5.76 -9.24
N ILE A 151 5.63 5.34 -8.20
CA ILE A 151 5.15 6.21 -7.12
C ILE A 151 6.33 6.83 -6.37
N ARG A 152 7.31 6.00 -5.96
CA ARG A 152 8.49 6.46 -5.23
C ARG A 152 9.28 7.48 -6.05
N ASP A 153 9.54 7.19 -7.31
CA ASP A 153 10.35 8.03 -8.19
C ASP A 153 9.62 9.35 -8.51
N LYS A 154 8.30 9.32 -8.76
CA LYS A 154 7.49 10.53 -9.02
C LYS A 154 7.34 11.43 -7.80
N LEU A 155 7.34 10.85 -6.61
CA LEU A 155 7.30 11.58 -5.35
C LEU A 155 8.71 11.92 -4.82
N GLU A 156 9.76 11.64 -5.59
CA GLU A 156 11.16 11.96 -5.28
C GLU A 156 11.65 11.36 -3.95
N PHE A 157 11.15 10.17 -3.60
CA PHE A 157 11.61 9.41 -2.45
C PHE A 157 12.80 8.50 -2.83
N GLY A 158 13.74 8.34 -1.90
CA GLY A 158 14.81 7.32 -1.98
C GLY A 158 14.34 5.92 -1.53
N ASP A 159 15.25 4.95 -1.57
CA ASP A 159 15.01 3.52 -1.34
C ASP A 159 15.29 3.03 0.10
N THR A 160 15.49 3.97 1.03
CA THR A 160 15.82 3.68 2.44
C THR A 160 14.59 3.70 3.35
N GLY A 161 14.70 3.08 4.53
CA GLY A 161 13.68 3.12 5.57
C GLY A 161 13.40 4.54 6.07
N LYS A 162 14.40 5.42 6.10
CA LYS A 162 14.20 6.85 6.40
C LYS A 162 13.30 7.50 5.35
N SER A 163 13.55 7.21 4.08
CA SER A 163 12.73 7.71 2.96
C SER A 163 11.30 7.17 3.03
N TYR A 164 11.16 5.87 3.32
CA TYR A 164 9.85 5.25 3.54
C TYR A 164 9.10 5.91 4.72
N CYS A 165 9.76 6.14 5.86
CA CYS A 165 9.14 6.83 7.00
C CYS A 165 8.73 8.27 6.67
N ASN A 166 9.50 8.99 5.85
CA ASN A 166 9.09 10.31 5.35
C ASN A 166 7.82 10.21 4.50
N TYR A 167 7.73 9.21 3.62
CA TYR A 167 6.52 8.93 2.85
C TYR A 167 5.34 8.59 3.76
N VAL A 168 5.49 7.69 4.73
CA VAL A 168 4.45 7.34 5.71
C VAL A 168 4.00 8.57 6.52
N GLY A 169 4.93 9.44 6.93
CA GLY A 169 4.62 10.71 7.60
C GLY A 169 3.83 11.67 6.72
N ASN A 170 4.15 11.73 5.43
CA ASN A 170 3.41 12.50 4.45
C ASN A 170 1.99 11.95 4.23
N ILE A 171 1.84 10.62 4.13
CA ILE A 171 0.54 9.95 4.06
C ILE A 171 -0.29 10.19 5.33
N LYS A 172 0.35 10.31 6.49
CA LYS A 172 -0.33 10.62 7.75
C LYS A 172 -1.00 11.99 7.69
N ILE A 173 -0.31 13.00 7.17
CA ILE A 173 -0.87 14.35 6.98
C ILE A 173 -2.03 14.31 5.98
N LEU A 174 -1.85 13.61 4.86
CA LEU A 174 -2.88 13.44 3.84
C LEU A 174 -4.14 12.76 4.41
N GLN A 175 -3.98 11.67 5.17
CA GLN A 175 -5.10 11.00 5.83
C GLN A 175 -5.83 11.95 6.80
N GLN A 176 -5.11 12.79 7.56
CA GLN A 176 -5.74 13.78 8.43
C GLN A 176 -6.60 14.78 7.63
N ASN A 177 -6.12 15.22 6.46
CA ASN A 177 -6.89 16.12 5.59
C ASN A 177 -8.13 15.44 5.01
N LEU A 178 -8.01 14.21 4.52
CA LEU A 178 -9.14 13.43 3.99
C LEU A 178 -10.20 13.12 5.06
N VAL A 179 -9.79 12.85 6.30
CA VAL A 179 -10.71 12.66 7.43
C VAL A 179 -11.47 13.95 7.73
N LYS A 180 -10.78 15.10 7.81
CA LYS A 180 -11.43 16.42 7.99
C LYS A 180 -12.35 16.75 6.82
N GLU A 181 -12.01 16.34 5.61
CA GLU A 181 -12.86 16.52 4.45
C GLU A 181 -14.14 15.68 4.54
N CYS A 182 -14.05 14.42 5.01
CA CYS A 182 -15.23 13.60 5.29
C CYS A 182 -16.15 14.29 6.31
N GLU A 183 -15.58 14.80 7.41
CA GLU A 183 -16.30 15.53 8.45
C GLU A 183 -17.00 16.78 7.90
N ARG A 184 -16.33 17.53 7.01
CA ARG A 184 -16.89 18.70 6.33
C ARG A 184 -18.13 18.35 5.49
N PHE A 185 -18.15 17.17 4.88
CA PHE A 185 -19.31 16.67 4.14
C PHE A 185 -20.35 15.94 5.02
N GLY A 186 -20.13 15.88 6.34
CA GLY A 186 -21.04 15.24 7.30
C GLY A 186 -20.96 13.72 7.29
N PHE A 187 -19.81 13.14 6.92
CA PHE A 187 -19.59 11.69 6.91
C PHE A 187 -18.45 11.30 7.85
N SER A 188 -18.58 10.16 8.52
CA SER A 188 -17.44 9.43 9.05
C SER A 188 -16.63 8.77 7.94
N THR A 189 -15.38 8.37 8.23
CA THR A 189 -14.56 7.59 7.30
C THR A 189 -15.26 6.32 6.81
N GLN A 190 -15.92 5.58 7.71
CA GLN A 190 -16.60 4.33 7.33
C GLN A 190 -17.81 4.59 6.43
N GLU A 191 -18.56 5.66 6.68
CA GLU A 191 -19.66 6.06 5.79
C GLU A 191 -19.16 6.46 4.41
N PHE A 192 -18.03 7.16 4.32
CA PHE A 192 -17.38 7.45 3.04
C PHE A 192 -17.01 6.16 2.30
N PHE A 193 -16.34 5.21 2.97
CA PHE A 193 -15.98 3.90 2.37
C PHE A 193 -17.20 3.13 1.88
N ASN A 194 -18.30 3.15 2.64
CA ASN A 194 -19.56 2.53 2.22
C ASN A 194 -20.16 3.23 0.98
N LYS A 195 -20.11 4.57 0.93
CA LYS A 195 -20.64 5.36 -0.21
C LYS A 195 -19.89 5.11 -1.51
N ILE A 196 -18.59 4.87 -1.46
CA ILE A 196 -17.79 4.52 -2.64
C ILE A 196 -17.81 3.01 -2.96
N GLY A 197 -18.62 2.22 -2.24
CA GLY A 197 -18.76 0.79 -2.48
C GLY A 197 -17.60 -0.08 -2.00
N LYS A 198 -16.72 0.43 -1.13
CA LYS A 198 -15.53 -0.27 -0.62
C LYS A 198 -15.51 -0.37 0.92
N PRO A 199 -16.49 -1.03 1.57
CA PRO A 199 -16.66 -1.02 3.03
C PRO A 199 -15.48 -1.64 3.81
N ASN A 200 -14.69 -2.50 3.17
CA ASN A 200 -13.55 -3.21 3.78
C ASN A 200 -12.18 -2.59 3.46
N THR A 201 -12.14 -1.43 2.79
CA THR A 201 -10.88 -0.79 2.40
C THR A 201 -10.23 0.00 3.54
N THR A 202 -9.04 0.51 3.28
CA THR A 202 -8.31 1.41 4.18
C THR A 202 -7.86 2.65 3.42
N TRP A 203 -7.56 3.73 4.14
CA TRP A 203 -6.93 4.90 3.52
C TRP A 203 -5.62 4.56 2.82
N MET A 204 -4.85 3.60 3.35
CA MET A 204 -3.57 3.20 2.75
C MET A 204 -3.79 2.61 1.36
N LYS A 205 -4.82 1.78 1.21
CA LYS A 205 -5.18 1.19 -0.08
C LYS A 205 -5.74 2.23 -1.05
N LEU A 206 -6.63 3.12 -0.59
CA LEU A 206 -7.22 4.16 -1.45
C LEU A 206 -6.19 5.17 -1.96
N ILE A 207 -5.24 5.56 -1.12
CA ILE A 207 -4.16 6.48 -1.49
C ILE A 207 -3.19 5.80 -2.46
N ASP A 208 -2.87 4.51 -2.25
CA ASP A 208 -2.11 3.71 -3.21
C ASP A 208 -2.80 3.60 -4.56
N GLU A 209 -4.12 3.33 -4.59
CA GLU A 209 -4.92 3.34 -5.81
C GLU A 209 -4.81 4.68 -6.55
N TYR A 210 -4.96 5.81 -5.84
CA TYR A 210 -4.80 7.14 -6.42
C TYR A 210 -3.40 7.35 -7.01
N TYR A 211 -2.34 7.07 -6.25
CA TYR A 211 -0.98 7.26 -6.74
C TYR A 211 -0.63 6.32 -7.88
N TRP A 212 -1.11 5.09 -7.87
CA TRP A 212 -0.92 4.17 -8.99
C TRP A 212 -1.63 4.68 -10.25
N MET A 213 -2.88 5.15 -10.13
CA MET A 213 -3.61 5.75 -11.26
C MET A 213 -2.88 6.97 -11.81
N LYS A 214 -2.42 7.87 -10.94
CA LYS A 214 -1.76 9.11 -11.34
C LYS A 214 -0.36 8.89 -11.89
N TYR A 215 0.51 8.22 -11.14
CA TYR A 215 1.94 8.13 -11.43
C TYR A 215 2.32 6.94 -12.33
N THR A 216 1.56 5.84 -12.26
CA THR A 216 1.84 4.64 -13.05
C THR A 216 1.00 4.59 -14.33
N ARG A 217 -0.25 5.08 -14.29
CA ARG A 217 -1.17 5.07 -15.45
C ARG A 217 -1.35 6.43 -16.12
N GLY A 218 -0.94 7.54 -15.50
CA GLY A 218 -1.14 8.88 -16.05
C GLY A 218 -2.62 9.28 -16.15
N ILE A 219 -3.47 8.71 -15.30
CA ILE A 219 -4.90 8.97 -15.27
C ILE A 219 -5.20 9.79 -14.02
N GLU A 220 -5.77 10.97 -14.23
CA GLU A 220 -6.18 11.88 -13.18
C GLU A 220 -7.69 12.05 -13.18
N ALA A 221 -8.25 12.49 -12.06
CA ALA A 221 -9.65 12.82 -12.00
C ALA A 221 -9.95 14.01 -12.92
N PRO A 222 -11.11 14.02 -13.61
CA PRO A 222 -11.54 15.20 -14.32
C PRO A 222 -11.69 16.38 -13.35
N ASN A 223 -11.40 17.58 -13.83
CA ASN A 223 -11.63 18.78 -13.04
C ASN A 223 -13.14 19.02 -12.78
N GLN A 224 -13.45 19.94 -11.88
CA GLN A 224 -14.82 20.26 -11.50
C GLN A 224 -15.72 20.61 -12.69
N GLU A 225 -15.20 21.38 -13.66
CA GLU A 225 -15.97 21.78 -14.85
C GLU A 225 -16.45 20.57 -15.65
N ILE A 226 -15.56 19.59 -15.89
CA ILE A 226 -15.91 18.36 -16.60
C ILE A 226 -16.94 17.54 -15.80
N ILE A 227 -16.77 17.43 -14.48
CA ILE A 227 -17.71 16.71 -13.62
C ILE A 227 -19.10 17.35 -13.65
N GLU A 228 -19.18 18.68 -13.62
CA GLU A 228 -20.46 19.40 -13.73
C GLU A 228 -21.13 19.16 -15.09
N ILE A 229 -20.36 19.13 -16.18
CA ILE A 229 -20.86 18.77 -17.51
C ILE A 229 -21.44 17.35 -17.48
N TRP A 230 -20.69 16.38 -16.96
CA TRP A 230 -21.17 14.99 -16.87
C TRP A 230 -22.44 14.86 -16.03
N PHE A 231 -22.51 15.54 -14.89
CA PHE A 231 -23.71 15.54 -14.05
C PHE A 231 -24.93 16.10 -14.79
N ARG A 232 -24.76 17.17 -15.59
CA ARG A 232 -25.83 17.72 -16.43
C ARG A 232 -26.26 16.75 -17.53
N LEU A 233 -25.32 16.03 -18.15
CA LEU A 233 -25.62 15.03 -19.18
C LEU A 233 -26.36 13.79 -18.62
N CYS A 234 -26.07 13.41 -17.37
CA CYS A 234 -26.75 12.30 -16.68
C CYS A 234 -28.20 12.61 -16.31
N LYS A 235 -28.56 13.89 -16.15
CA LYS A 235 -29.95 14.31 -15.95
C LYS A 235 -30.71 14.16 -17.27
N LYS A 236 -31.31 12.99 -17.48
CA LYS A 236 -32.35 12.81 -18.51
C LYS A 236 -33.48 13.80 -18.20
N LYS A 237 -33.88 14.60 -19.19
CA LYS A 237 -35.07 15.47 -19.11
C LYS A 237 -36.32 14.63 -18.89
#